data_AF-A0A560HIJ2-F1
#
_entry.id   AF-A0A560HIJ2-F1
#
_cell.length_a   1.000
_cell.length_b   1.000
_cell.length_c   1.000
_cell.angle_alpha   90.00
_cell.angle_beta   90.00
_cell.angle_gamma   90.00
#
_symmetry.space_group_name_H-M   'P 1'
#
loop_
_entity.id
_entity.type
_entity.pdbx_description
1 polymer ?
#
loop_
_entity_poly.entity_id
_entity_poly.type
_entity_poly.pdbx_seq_one_letter_code
_entity_poly.pdbx_strand_id
1 'polypeptide(L)' 'MALFDKYAPLMGQFESLESTGYNPFNVSFDRVLSPTEGVIAGRRILLLGTNNYLGLTYDPDVIDAA' A
#
# COMPACT_ATOMS: atom_id res chain seq x y z
N MET A 1 8.64 23.86 -23.15
CA MET A 1 7.87 22.96 -22.27
C MET A 1 8.60 21.62 -22.26
N ALA A 2 9.19 21.25 -21.13
CA ALA A 2 9.82 19.94 -20.95
C ALA A 2 8.74 18.85 -20.79
N LEU A 3 9.13 17.59 -20.96
CA LEU A 3 8.23 16.43 -20.93
C LEU A 3 7.37 16.36 -19.65
N PHE A 4 7.91 16.81 -18.52
CA PHE A 4 7.26 16.70 -17.22
C PHE A 4 6.46 17.93 -16.79
N ASP A 5 6.53 19.06 -17.50
CA ASP A 5 5.89 20.32 -17.09
C ASP A 5 4.37 20.16 -16.92
N LYS A 6 3.75 19.28 -17.72
CA LYS A 6 2.30 18.98 -17.63
C LYS A 6 1.88 18.38 -16.29
N TYR A 7 2.80 17.85 -15.49
CA TYR A 7 2.53 17.24 -14.18
C TYR A 7 2.73 18.22 -13.02
N ALA A 8 3.13 19.47 -13.26
CA ALA A 8 3.29 20.47 -12.20
C ALA A 8 2.05 20.61 -11.28
N PRO A 9 0.80 20.63 -11.81
CA PRO A 9 -0.38 20.65 -10.95
C PRO A 9 -0.55 19.39 -10.10
N LEU A 10 -0.20 18.21 -10.65
CA LEU A 10 -0.27 16.93 -9.93
C LEU A 10 0.76 16.87 -8.78
N MET A 11 1.98 17.36 -9.03
CA MET A 11 3.00 17.46 -7.98
C MET A 11 2.54 18.37 -6.83
N GLY A 12 1.94 19.52 -7.13
CA GLY A 12 1.40 20.40 -6.11
C GLY A 12 0.28 19.77 -5.28
N GLN A 13 -0.59 18.95 -5.90
CA GLN A 13 -1.61 18.18 -5.17
C GLN A 13 -1.00 17.10 -4.28
N PHE A 14 0.04 16.41 -4.76
CA PHE A 14 0.76 15.40 -4.00
C PHE A 14 1.47 16.02 -2.78
N GLU A 15 2.18 17.14 -2.96
CA GLU A 15 2.84 17.88 -1.87
C GLU A 15 1.84 18.38 -0.83
N SER A 16 0.65 18.82 -1.26
CA SER A 16 -0.44 19.21 -0.35
C SER A 16 -0.89 18.03 0.52
N LEU A 17 -1.03 16.82 -0.04
CA LEU A 17 -1.38 15.62 0.72
C LEU A 17 -0.26 15.23 1.71
N GLU A 18 1.00 15.25 1.29
CA GLU A 18 2.15 14.99 2.17
C GLU A 18 2.16 15.94 3.38
N SER A 19 1.84 17.21 3.19
CA SER A 19 1.82 18.21 4.26
C SER A 19 0.80 17.93 5.38
N THR A 20 -0.20 17.09 5.12
CA THR A 20 -1.21 16.69 6.13
C THR A 20 -0.69 15.65 7.12
N GLY A 21 0.47 15.02 6.84
CA GLY A 21 1.00 13.90 7.62
C GLY A 21 0.33 12.55 7.31
N TYR A 22 -0.66 12.51 6.42
CA TYR A 22 -1.38 11.30 6.02
C TYR A 22 -1.48 11.23 4.49
N ASN A 23 -0.52 10.57 3.83
CA ASN A 23 -0.58 10.33 2.40
C ASN A 23 -0.96 8.86 2.10
N PRO A 24 -2.14 8.57 1.53
CA PRO A 24 -2.53 7.20 1.21
C PRO A 24 -1.68 6.56 0.10
N PHE A 25 -0.96 7.36 -0.69
CA PHE A 25 -0.14 6.88 -1.81
C PHE A 25 1.26 6.41 -1.40
N ASN A 26 1.69 6.67 -0.15
CA ASN A 26 3.01 6.27 0.35
C ASN A 26 2.94 5.17 1.42
N VAL A 27 1.77 4.54 1.58
CA VAL A 27 1.56 3.46 2.54
C VAL A 27 2.44 2.26 2.19
N SER A 28 3.29 1.84 3.14
CA SER A 28 4.18 0.69 3.01
C SER A 28 3.99 -0.26 4.19
N PHE A 29 3.99 -1.57 3.91
CA PHE A 29 3.91 -2.61 4.93
C PHE A 29 5.30 -2.93 5.48
N ASP A 30 5.47 -2.88 6.79
CA ASP A 30 6.66 -3.42 7.44
C ASP A 30 6.69 -4.94 7.31
N ARG A 31 5.52 -5.57 7.54
CA ARG A 31 5.30 -7.02 7.44
C ARG A 31 3.85 -7.31 7.08
N VAL A 32 3.62 -8.35 6.29
CA VAL A 32 2.30 -8.99 6.12
C VAL A 32 2.31 -10.25 6.97
N LEU A 33 1.35 -10.37 7.89
CA LEU A 33 1.33 -11.45 8.89
C LEU A 33 0.42 -12.60 8.46
N SER A 34 -0.68 -12.27 7.77
CA SER A 34 -1.68 -13.21 7.28
C SER A 34 -2.45 -12.56 6.12
N PRO A 35 -3.39 -13.27 5.47
CA PRO A 35 -4.28 -12.68 4.46
C PRO A 35 -5.05 -11.45 4.93
N THR A 36 -5.28 -11.30 6.24
CA THR A 36 -6.14 -10.28 6.84
C THR A 36 -5.43 -9.38 7.83
N GLU A 37 -4.14 -9.60 8.11
CA GLU A 37 -3.37 -8.82 9.09
C GLU A 37 -1.98 -8.41 8.58
N GLY A 38 -1.58 -7.19 8.91
CA GLY A 38 -0.25 -6.66 8.58
C GLY A 38 0.27 -5.71 9.65
N VAL A 39 1.49 -5.22 9.44
CA VAL A 39 2.16 -4.23 10.29
C VAL A 39 2.54 -3.02 9.44
N ILE A 40 2.14 -1.83 9.89
CA ILE A 40 2.53 -0.55 9.30
C ILE A 40 2.99 0.37 10.43
N ALA A 41 4.18 0.95 10.29
CA ALA A 41 4.80 1.80 11.31
C ALA A 41 4.80 1.15 12.71
N GLY A 42 5.14 -0.15 12.77
CA GLY A 42 5.16 -0.95 14.00
C GLY A 42 3.79 -1.31 14.58
N ARG A 43 2.69 -0.87 13.98
CA ARG A 43 1.33 -1.13 14.44
C ARG A 43 0.69 -2.29 13.67
N ARG A 44 0.13 -3.27 14.38
CA ARG A 44 -0.69 -4.34 13.79
C ARG A 44 -2.06 -3.79 13.36
N ILE A 45 -2.47 -4.11 12.13
CA ILE A 45 -3.71 -3.62 11.52
C ILE A 45 -4.45 -4.77 10.80
N LEU A 46 -5.76 -4.58 10.59
CA LEU A 46 -6.57 -5.42 9.72
C LEU A 46 -6.47 -4.93 8.27
N LEU A 47 -6.39 -5.87 7.33
CA LEU A 47 -6.30 -5.61 5.90
C LEU A 47 -7.69 -5.69 5.27
N LEU A 48 -8.28 -4.53 4.98
CA LEU A 48 -9.61 -4.40 4.32
C LEU A 48 -9.55 -3.67 2.96
N GLY A 49 -8.36 -3.57 2.37
CA GLY A 49 -8.12 -2.88 1.08
C GLY A 49 -7.35 -3.72 0.07
N THR A 50 -7.40 -5.04 0.19
CA THR A 50 -6.69 -5.96 -0.71
C THR A 50 -7.68 -6.67 -1.64
N ASN A 51 -7.17 -7.19 -2.76
CA ASN A 51 -7.92 -8.06 -3.66
C ASN A 51 -7.72 -9.56 -3.30
N ASN A 52 -7.33 -9.86 -2.06
CA ASN A 52 -7.08 -11.22 -1.61
C ASN A 52 -8.39 -11.93 -1.20
N TYR A 53 -9.33 -12.04 -2.14
CA TYR A 53 -10.71 -12.44 -1.88
C TYR A 53 -10.86 -13.83 -1.26
N LEU A 54 -9.99 -14.75 -1.65
CA LEU A 54 -10.02 -16.15 -1.20
C LEU A 54 -8.97 -16.44 -0.12
N GLY A 55 -8.14 -15.46 0.25
CA GLY A 55 -7.09 -15.63 1.25
C GLY A 55 -5.93 -16.53 0.81
N LEU A 56 -5.82 -16.87 -0.47
CA LEU A 56 -4.91 -17.91 -0.97
C LEU A 56 -3.43 -17.52 -0.97
N THR A 57 -3.10 -16.25 -0.72
CA THR A 57 -1.69 -15.80 -0.69
C THR A 57 -0.88 -16.40 0.46
N TYR A 58 -1.53 -17.04 1.43
CA TYR A 58 -0.89 -17.82 2.51
C TYR A 58 -1.41 -19.26 2.59
N ASP A 59 -2.08 -19.74 1.54
CA ASP A 59 -2.48 -21.13 1.47
C ASP A 59 -1.22 -22.02 1.37
N PRO A 60 -1.05 -23.05 2.22
CA PRO A 60 0.15 -23.88 2.22
C PRO A 60 0.38 -24.59 0.90
N ASP A 61 -0.67 -25.14 0.27
CA ASP A 61 -0.54 -25.88 -0.98
C ASP A 61 -0.16 -24.92 -2.13
N VAL A 62 -0.67 -23.68 -2.12
CA VAL A 62 -0.29 -22.65 -3.10
C VAL A 62 1.16 -22.20 -2.93
N ILE A 63 1.63 -22.03 -1.69
CA ILE A 63 3.04 -21.67 -1.41
C ILE A 63 3.97 -22.80 -1.84
N ASP A 64 3.65 -24.05 -1.49
CA ASP A 64 4.47 -25.21 -1.80
C ASP A 64 4.58 -25.47 -3.31
N ALA A 65 3.64 -24.95 -4.10
CA ALA A 65 3.60 -25.10 -5.57
C ALA A 65 4.32 -24.00 -6.37
N ALA A 66 4.73 -22.89 -5.75
CA ALA A 66 5.31 -21.71 -6.42
C ALA A 66 6.82 -21.82 -6.66
#